data_AF-A0A8S3ZXE9-F1
#
_entry.id   AF-A0A8S3ZXE9-F1
#
_cell.length_a   1.000
_cell.length_b   1.000
_cell.length_c   1.000
_cell.angle_alpha   90.00
_cell.angle_beta   90.00
_cell.angle_gamma   90.00
#
_symmetry.space_group_name_H-M   'P 1'
#
loop_
_entity.id
_entity.type
_entity.pdbx_description
1 polymer ?
#
loop_
_entity_poly.entity_id
_entity_poly.type
_entity_poly.pdbx_seq_one_letter_code
_entity_poly.pdbx_strand_id
1 'polypeptide(L)'
;MAVVVNFLTEKRHSFLQYLQIVQPLRDRARESHKVLLAIVFVTNLVDNLLLTSVVPIIPQFLLNLDRKEFDIGRHNLTEIITTDSRIKPYHGDEKYDNLTNGGQFNYSHDVAQGFSVSSVAMSENGRVGWLLSSKAIVQLFANPFVGPLCNKVGYPLVLLVGASLFFISSIVFAIAESYIPLFIARSVQGFGSAAATIAGMSIVAQSYPDDCGRSRAMGIAMGGAAFGILVGYPFGSFTYTFVGKTVAFLIIAGVVLLDLGMQWFVFGLQNRKESQGEVTPLQVLLKDRYIIIASGAIMLTTMSMSVLEPTVPLWVMGFMHVENWELGLIFLPDSVGYFVGTNCFGVVARNIGRAMCTLCCMLMIALCQIC
;
A
#
# COMPACT_ATOMS: atom_id res chain seq x y z
N MET A 1 -25.21 -39.94 -19.54
CA MET A 1 -23.76 -39.72 -19.83
C MET A 1 -23.49 -39.08 -21.18
N ALA A 2 -24.05 -39.56 -22.30
CA ALA A 2 -23.76 -39.04 -23.65
C ALA A 2 -24.05 -37.53 -23.86
N VAL A 3 -25.10 -36.98 -23.23
CA VAL A 3 -25.44 -35.55 -23.33
C VAL A 3 -24.42 -34.65 -22.64
N VAL A 4 -23.87 -35.07 -21.49
CA VAL A 4 -22.84 -34.33 -20.76
C VAL A 4 -21.50 -34.35 -21.51
N VAL A 5 -21.17 -35.47 -22.13
CA VAL A 5 -19.95 -35.58 -22.96
C VAL A 5 -20.06 -34.70 -24.21
N ASN A 6 -21.20 -34.71 -24.91
CA ASN A 6 -21.39 -33.82 -26.07
C ASN A 6 -21.35 -32.33 -25.68
N PHE A 7 -22.00 -31.95 -24.58
CA PHE A 7 -21.97 -30.56 -24.09
C PHE A 7 -20.55 -30.10 -23.68
N LEU A 8 -19.77 -30.98 -23.04
CA LEU A 8 -18.36 -30.71 -22.71
C LEU A 8 -17.48 -30.65 -23.97
N THR A 9 -17.77 -31.45 -25.00
CA THR A 9 -17.01 -31.48 -26.25
C THR A 9 -17.30 -30.25 -27.12
N GLU A 10 -18.54 -29.77 -27.13
CA GLU A 10 -18.97 -28.56 -27.83
C GLU A 10 -18.42 -27.28 -27.17
N LYS A 11 -18.45 -27.19 -25.83
CA LYS A 11 -17.75 -26.13 -25.10
C LYS A 11 -16.24 -26.17 -25.33
N ARG A 12 -15.63 -27.35 -25.41
CA ARG A 12 -14.21 -27.52 -25.71
C ARG A 12 -13.86 -27.05 -27.13
N HIS A 13 -14.70 -27.33 -28.12
CA HIS A 13 -14.51 -26.82 -29.49
C HIS A 13 -14.64 -25.29 -29.57
N SER A 14 -15.66 -24.70 -28.93
CA SER A 14 -15.80 -23.23 -28.86
C SER A 14 -14.64 -22.57 -28.11
N PHE A 15 -14.15 -23.19 -27.04
CA PHE A 15 -12.98 -22.72 -26.29
C PHE A 15 -11.68 -22.81 -27.10
N LEU A 16 -11.49 -23.89 -27.87
CA LEU A 16 -10.35 -24.06 -28.77
C LEU A 16 -10.36 -23.05 -29.92
N GLN A 17 -11.55 -22.73 -30.47
CA GLN A 17 -11.71 -21.73 -31.53
C GLN A 17 -11.46 -20.30 -31.00
N TYR A 18 -11.90 -20.00 -29.77
CA TYR A 18 -11.57 -18.75 -29.08
C TYR A 18 -10.05 -18.62 -28.83
N LEU A 19 -9.39 -19.72 -28.42
CA LEU A 19 -7.94 -19.78 -28.26
C LEU A 19 -7.19 -19.54 -29.58
N GLN A 20 -7.69 -20.03 -30.71
CA GLN A 20 -7.07 -19.80 -32.03
C GLN A 20 -7.12 -18.32 -32.48
N ILE A 21 -8.17 -17.58 -32.10
CA ILE A 21 -8.29 -16.14 -32.43
C ILE A 21 -7.46 -15.28 -31.47
N VAL A 22 -7.38 -15.65 -30.20
CA VAL A 22 -6.69 -14.88 -29.15
C VAL A 22 -5.18 -15.11 -29.16
N GLN A 23 -4.71 -16.31 -29.53
CA GLN A 23 -3.28 -16.63 -29.60
C GLN A 23 -2.45 -15.63 -30.43
N PRO A 24 -2.80 -15.31 -31.69
CA PRO A 24 -2.01 -14.37 -32.50
C PRO A 24 -2.01 -12.94 -31.94
N LEU A 25 -3.08 -12.50 -31.29
CA LEU A 25 -3.14 -11.21 -30.61
C LEU A 25 -2.25 -11.19 -29.37
N ARG A 26 -2.26 -12.27 -28.60
CA ARG A 26 -1.42 -12.45 -27.42
C ARG A 26 0.06 -12.49 -27.79
N ASP A 27 0.41 -13.17 -28.87
CA ASP A 27 1.80 -13.26 -29.32
C ASP A 27 2.32 -11.88 -29.79
N ARG A 28 1.53 -11.12 -30.55
CA ARG A 28 1.84 -9.72 -30.90
C ARG A 28 1.96 -8.81 -29.68
N ALA A 29 1.07 -8.98 -28.69
CA ALA A 29 1.13 -8.21 -27.45
C ALA A 29 2.40 -8.53 -26.65
N ARG A 30 2.83 -9.80 -26.64
CA ARG A 30 4.03 -10.26 -25.94
C ARG A 30 5.32 -9.80 -26.62
N GLU A 31 5.34 -9.69 -27.94
CA GLU A 31 6.50 -9.18 -28.69
C GLU A 31 6.65 -7.65 -28.59
N SER A 32 5.59 -6.95 -28.20
CA SER A 32 5.60 -5.49 -28.09
C SER A 32 6.17 -5.04 -26.75
N HIS A 33 7.41 -4.54 -26.77
CA HIS A 33 8.06 -3.91 -25.61
C HIS A 33 7.21 -2.79 -24.97
N LYS A 34 6.39 -2.09 -25.77
CA LYS A 34 5.47 -1.04 -25.28
C LYS A 34 4.33 -1.60 -24.44
N VAL A 35 3.79 -2.76 -24.82
CA VAL A 35 2.71 -3.41 -24.08
C VAL A 35 3.25 -3.96 -22.77
N LEU A 36 4.43 -4.60 -22.79
CA LEU A 36 5.10 -5.07 -21.58
C LEU A 36 5.40 -3.92 -20.62
N LEU A 37 5.92 -2.81 -21.12
CA LEU A 37 6.15 -1.60 -20.33
C LEU A 37 4.84 -1.03 -19.75
N ALA A 38 3.75 -1.02 -20.53
CA ALA A 38 2.46 -0.53 -20.07
C ALA A 38 1.88 -1.40 -18.96
N ILE A 39 2.00 -2.73 -19.04
CA ILE A 39 1.59 -3.63 -17.97
C ILE A 39 2.36 -3.31 -16.69
N VAL A 40 3.69 -3.26 -16.76
CA VAL A 40 4.51 -2.98 -15.58
C VAL A 40 4.22 -1.59 -15.01
N PHE A 41 3.95 -0.60 -15.86
CA PHE A 41 3.48 0.72 -15.44
C PHE A 41 2.17 0.63 -14.65
N VAL A 42 1.17 -0.08 -15.17
CA VAL A 42 -0.14 -0.24 -14.52
C VAL A 42 -0.01 -1.02 -13.21
N THR A 43 0.79 -2.08 -13.15
CA THR A 43 1.02 -2.84 -11.92
C THR A 43 1.70 -1.99 -10.85
N ASN A 44 2.72 -1.21 -11.21
CA ASN A 44 3.37 -0.28 -10.29
C ASN A 44 2.42 0.82 -9.82
N LEU A 45 1.57 1.34 -10.71
CA LEU A 45 0.51 2.28 -10.37
C LEU A 45 -0.44 1.67 -9.34
N VAL A 46 -0.92 0.46 -9.56
CA VAL A 46 -1.87 -0.22 -8.66
C VAL A 46 -1.25 -0.51 -7.28
N ASP A 47 0.00 -0.98 -7.21
CA ASP A 47 0.71 -1.19 -5.94
C ASP A 47 0.83 0.12 -5.14
N ASN A 48 1.19 1.21 -5.81
CA ASN A 48 1.39 2.49 -5.15
C ASN A 48 0.07 3.23 -4.85
N LEU A 49 -0.97 2.99 -5.64
CA LEU A 49 -2.34 3.41 -5.35
C LEU A 49 -2.83 2.72 -4.07
N LEU A 50 -2.65 1.40 -3.96
CA LEU A 50 -2.94 0.63 -2.75
C LEU A 50 -2.10 1.07 -1.54
N LEU A 51 -0.84 1.39 -1.76
CA LEU A 51 0.07 1.87 -0.71
C LEU A 51 -0.47 3.17 -0.10
N THR A 52 -0.76 4.16 -0.93
CA THR A 52 -1.02 5.53 -0.50
C THR A 52 -2.48 5.78 -0.14
N SER A 53 -3.44 5.09 -0.76
CA SER A 53 -4.85 5.22 -0.37
C SER A 53 -5.13 4.73 1.05
N VAL A 54 -4.31 3.84 1.60
CA VAL A 54 -4.47 3.33 2.96
C VAL A 54 -4.02 4.34 4.02
N VAL A 55 -3.04 5.19 3.70
CA VAL A 55 -2.45 6.17 4.62
C VAL A 55 -3.48 7.11 5.24
N PRO A 56 -4.40 7.75 4.47
CA PRO A 56 -5.45 8.57 5.07
C PRO A 56 -6.59 7.75 5.69
N ILE A 57 -6.82 6.52 5.22
CA ILE A 57 -7.97 5.69 5.63
C ILE A 57 -7.77 5.06 7.01
N ILE A 58 -6.60 4.45 7.26
CA ILE A 58 -6.41 3.60 8.43
C ILE A 58 -6.38 4.35 9.75
N PRO A 59 -5.70 5.50 9.90
CA PRO A 59 -5.73 6.25 11.15
C PRO A 59 -7.17 6.59 11.55
N GLN A 60 -7.97 7.10 10.61
CA GLN A 60 -9.38 7.43 10.85
C GLN A 60 -10.23 6.19 11.15
N PHE A 61 -9.92 5.05 10.54
CA PHE A 61 -10.64 3.81 10.78
C PHE A 61 -10.35 3.22 12.17
N LEU A 62 -9.09 3.22 12.62
CA LEU A 62 -8.71 2.73 13.94
C LEU A 62 -9.30 3.61 15.05
N LEU A 63 -9.27 4.93 14.88
CA LEU A 63 -9.94 5.89 15.77
C LEU A 63 -11.43 5.56 15.94
N ASN A 64 -12.10 5.21 14.83
CA ASN A 64 -13.51 4.85 14.86
C ASN A 64 -13.77 3.49 15.51
N LEU A 65 -12.86 2.52 15.39
CA LEU A 65 -12.96 1.23 16.08
C LEU A 65 -12.81 1.38 17.58
N ASP A 66 -11.77 2.09 18.02
CA ASP A 66 -11.47 2.28 19.44
C ASP A 66 -12.61 3.10 20.10
N ARG A 67 -13.19 4.08 19.40
CA ARG A 67 -14.38 4.81 19.86
C ARG A 67 -15.59 3.89 20.05
N LYS A 68 -15.85 2.98 19.10
CA LYS A 68 -16.94 2.00 19.22
C LYS A 68 -16.74 1.03 20.38
N GLU A 69 -15.51 0.53 20.58
CA GLU A 69 -15.19 -0.35 21.72
C GLU A 69 -15.40 0.36 23.06
N PHE A 70 -14.99 1.64 23.15
CA PHE A 70 -15.23 2.46 24.33
C PHE A 70 -16.72 2.67 24.61
N ASP A 71 -17.51 3.02 23.59
CA ASP A 71 -18.96 3.24 23.74
C ASP A 71 -19.70 1.95 24.16
N ILE A 72 -19.32 0.80 23.59
CA ILE A 72 -19.87 -0.52 23.99
C ILE A 72 -19.51 -0.84 25.45
N GLY A 73 -18.27 -0.62 25.86
CA GLY A 73 -17.84 -0.82 27.24
C GLY A 73 -18.63 0.04 28.23
N ARG A 74 -18.93 1.30 27.85
CA ARG A 74 -19.75 2.22 28.64
C ARG A 74 -21.18 1.73 28.79
N HIS A 75 -21.80 1.27 27.69
CA HIS A 75 -23.16 0.73 27.71
C HIS A 75 -23.28 -0.51 28.60
N ASN A 76 -22.32 -1.42 28.53
CA ASN A 76 -22.30 -2.61 29.40
C ASN A 76 -22.15 -2.24 30.88
N LEU A 77 -21.30 -1.26 31.22
CA LEU A 77 -21.18 -0.78 32.60
C LEU A 77 -22.47 -0.12 33.11
N THR A 78 -23.12 0.71 32.28
CA THR A 78 -24.39 1.33 32.66
C THR A 78 -25.49 0.30 32.83
N GLU A 79 -25.53 -0.72 31.98
CA GLU A 79 -26.50 -1.82 32.07
C GLU A 79 -26.30 -2.65 33.35
N ILE A 80 -25.05 -2.98 33.72
CA ILE A 80 -24.70 -3.66 34.99
C ILE A 80 -25.17 -2.84 36.20
N ILE A 81 -24.95 -1.53 36.20
CA ILE A 81 -25.38 -0.64 37.29
C ILE A 81 -26.91 -0.56 37.38
N THR A 82 -27.63 -0.65 36.25
CA THR A 82 -29.11 -0.64 36.25
C THR A 82 -29.77 -1.98 36.54
N THR A 83 -29.09 -3.10 36.29
CA THR A 83 -29.62 -4.45 36.54
C THR A 83 -29.26 -4.99 37.93
N ASP A 84 -28.22 -4.47 38.57
CA ASP A 84 -27.94 -4.77 39.98
C ASP A 84 -28.76 -3.87 40.92
N SER A 85 -30.02 -4.28 41.14
CA SER A 85 -30.93 -3.69 42.15
C SER A 85 -30.45 -3.87 43.60
N ARG A 86 -29.23 -4.39 43.86
CA ARG A 86 -28.61 -4.43 45.19
C ARG A 86 -27.74 -3.21 45.51
N ILE A 87 -27.42 -2.36 44.54
CA ILE A 87 -26.76 -1.08 44.80
C ILE A 87 -27.85 -0.04 45.06
N LYS A 88 -28.30 0.06 46.31
CA LYS A 88 -29.14 1.18 46.76
C LYS A 88 -28.36 2.49 46.56
N PRO A 89 -29.01 3.59 46.13
CA PRO A 89 -28.41 4.90 46.32
C PRO A 89 -28.20 5.08 47.83
N TYR A 90 -26.96 5.31 48.24
CA TYR A 90 -26.62 5.61 49.64
C TYR A 90 -27.39 6.87 50.06
N HIS A 91 -28.47 6.70 50.82
CA HIS A 91 -29.01 7.73 51.71
C HIS A 91 -28.39 7.48 53.07
N GLY A 92 -27.26 8.14 53.33
CA GLY A 92 -26.69 8.25 54.66
C GLY A 92 -27.36 9.42 55.39
N ASP A 93 -28.37 9.12 56.20
CA ASP A 93 -28.75 9.96 57.32
C ASP A 93 -27.64 9.84 58.38
N GLU A 94 -26.73 10.81 58.46
CA GLU A 94 -25.96 11.05 59.68
C GLU A 94 -25.52 12.51 59.77
N LYS A 95 -26.03 13.17 60.82
CA LYS A 95 -25.66 14.51 61.29
C LYS A 95 -24.15 14.63 61.48
N TYR A 96 -23.50 15.50 60.69
CA TYR A 96 -22.30 16.20 61.13
C TYR A 96 -22.35 17.67 60.69
N ASP A 97 -22.04 18.51 61.67
CA ASP A 97 -22.15 19.96 61.64
C ASP A 97 -21.26 20.64 60.60
N ASN A 98 -21.72 21.82 60.20
CA ASN A 98 -21.08 22.75 59.28
C ASN A 98 -19.59 22.98 59.58
N LEU A 99 -18.72 22.56 58.66
CA LEU A 99 -17.43 23.22 58.45
C LEU A 99 -17.08 23.24 56.96
N THR A 100 -17.14 24.46 56.44
CA THR A 100 -16.68 25.00 55.16
C THR A 100 -15.52 24.30 54.44
N ASN A 101 -15.63 24.30 53.11
CA ASN A 101 -14.61 24.09 52.06
C ASN A 101 -14.20 22.65 51.74
N GLY A 102 -14.71 22.12 50.62
CA GLY A 102 -14.20 20.91 49.97
C GLY A 102 -15.17 20.40 48.91
N GLY A 103 -14.71 20.36 47.65
CA GLY A 103 -15.52 20.16 46.44
C GLY A 103 -16.61 19.08 46.48
N GLN A 104 -17.77 19.44 45.95
CA GLN A 104 -18.74 18.47 45.41
C GLN A 104 -18.03 17.62 44.35
N PHE A 105 -17.65 16.40 44.70
CA PHE A 105 -17.20 15.39 43.75
C PHE A 105 -18.42 14.85 43.00
N ASN A 106 -18.72 15.47 41.85
CA ASN A 106 -19.71 14.96 40.91
C ASN A 106 -19.11 13.74 40.18
N TYR A 107 -19.26 12.55 40.75
CA TYR A 107 -18.84 11.28 40.14
C TYR A 107 -19.47 11.02 38.76
N SER A 108 -20.62 11.62 38.45
CA SER A 108 -21.23 11.57 37.11
C SER A 108 -20.52 12.44 36.07
N HIS A 109 -19.77 13.45 36.52
CA HIS A 109 -19.03 14.38 35.67
C HIS A 109 -17.55 14.00 35.55
N ASP A 110 -16.99 13.27 36.53
CA ASP A 110 -15.63 12.74 36.49
C ASP A 110 -15.51 11.43 35.68
N VAL A 111 -16.58 10.65 35.54
CA VAL A 111 -16.64 9.54 34.54
C VAL A 111 -16.87 10.09 33.12
N ALA A 112 -17.23 11.38 32.99
CA ALA A 112 -17.23 12.08 31.71
C ALA A 112 -15.85 12.68 31.35
N GLN A 113 -14.87 12.62 32.26
CA GLN A 113 -13.45 12.84 31.98
C GLN A 113 -12.73 11.49 31.79
N GLY A 114 -12.28 11.08 30.62
CA GLY A 114 -12.40 11.63 29.29
C GLY A 114 -11.76 10.60 28.36
N PHE A 115 -12.44 10.26 27.27
CA PHE A 115 -11.74 9.84 26.05
C PHE A 115 -10.86 11.04 25.67
N SER A 116 -9.66 11.15 26.24
CA SER A 116 -8.72 12.16 25.83
C SER A 116 -8.17 11.68 24.50
N VAL A 117 -8.75 12.20 23.42
CA VAL A 117 -8.32 11.98 22.03
C VAL A 117 -6.79 12.00 21.94
N SER A 118 -6.13 12.86 22.72
CA SER A 118 -4.68 13.01 22.83
C SER A 118 -3.93 11.80 23.42
N SER A 119 -4.47 11.08 24.43
CA SER A 119 -3.82 9.90 25.01
C SER A 119 -4.06 8.64 24.17
N VAL A 120 -5.24 8.53 23.56
CA VAL A 120 -5.58 7.46 22.62
C VAL A 120 -4.77 7.63 21.33
N ALA A 121 -4.69 8.84 20.76
CA ALA A 121 -3.86 9.16 19.61
C ALA A 121 -2.39 8.79 19.83
N MET A 122 -1.84 8.98 21.04
CA MET A 122 -0.44 8.64 21.33
C MET A 122 -0.18 7.12 21.37
N SER A 123 -1.15 6.31 21.80
CA SER A 123 -1.08 4.84 21.75
C SER A 123 -1.40 4.26 20.36
N GLU A 124 -2.28 4.94 19.60
CA GLU A 124 -2.66 4.58 18.24
C GLU A 124 -1.55 4.82 17.23
N ASN A 125 -0.72 5.85 17.42
CA ASN A 125 0.45 6.12 16.58
C ASN A 125 1.35 4.88 16.45
N GLY A 126 1.46 4.08 17.52
CA GLY A 126 2.17 2.81 17.50
C GLY A 126 1.49 1.76 16.62
N ARG A 127 0.17 1.56 16.77
CA ARG A 127 -0.61 0.57 15.98
C ARG A 127 -0.64 0.94 14.50
N VAL A 128 -0.89 2.21 14.18
CA VAL A 128 -0.83 2.75 12.82
C VAL A 128 0.57 2.57 12.23
N GLY A 129 1.61 2.93 12.97
CA GLY A 129 3.00 2.78 12.55
C GLY A 129 3.39 1.34 12.25
N TRP A 130 3.05 0.39 13.13
CA TRP A 130 3.28 -1.05 12.90
C TRP A 130 2.51 -1.58 11.70
N LEU A 131 1.26 -1.17 11.52
CA LEU A 131 0.45 -1.58 10.40
C LEU A 131 1.03 -1.06 9.07
N LEU A 132 1.37 0.22 8.98
CA LEU A 132 1.94 0.82 7.76
C LEU A 132 3.32 0.22 7.43
N SER A 133 4.17 0.03 8.44
CA SER A 133 5.53 -0.54 8.26
C SER A 133 5.52 -2.04 7.93
N SER A 134 4.47 -2.80 8.28
CA SER A 134 4.40 -4.24 8.01
C SER A 134 4.59 -4.60 6.53
N LYS A 135 4.07 -3.78 5.60
CA LYS A 135 4.28 -3.95 4.14
C LYS A 135 5.77 -3.86 3.81
N ALA A 136 6.45 -2.82 4.27
CA ALA A 136 7.87 -2.58 3.98
C ALA A 136 8.77 -3.68 4.58
N ILE A 137 8.46 -4.12 5.81
CA ILE A 137 9.18 -5.22 6.47
C ILE A 137 9.07 -6.50 5.66
N VAL A 138 7.85 -6.92 5.30
CA VAL A 138 7.65 -8.14 4.52
C VAL A 138 8.29 -8.03 3.13
N GLN A 139 8.18 -6.87 2.48
CA GLN A 139 8.81 -6.62 1.18
C GLN A 139 10.34 -6.72 1.25
N LEU A 140 10.96 -6.14 2.29
CA LEU A 140 12.40 -6.22 2.53
C LEU A 140 12.86 -7.68 2.66
N PHE A 141 12.14 -8.47 3.46
CA PHE A 141 12.46 -9.89 3.62
C PHE A 141 12.15 -10.71 2.37
N ALA A 142 11.11 -10.38 1.60
CA ALA A 142 10.72 -11.14 0.42
C ALA A 142 11.66 -10.91 -0.78
N ASN A 143 12.21 -9.71 -0.95
CA ASN A 143 13.02 -9.33 -2.12
C ASN A 143 14.16 -10.32 -2.46
N PRO A 144 14.99 -10.80 -1.50
CA PRO A 144 16.04 -11.79 -1.78
C PRO A 144 15.52 -13.15 -2.31
N PHE A 145 14.30 -13.55 -1.94
CA PHE A 145 13.73 -14.85 -2.31
C PHE A 145 12.99 -14.82 -3.65
N VAL A 146 12.40 -13.68 -4.00
CA VAL A 146 11.64 -13.50 -5.23
C VAL A 146 12.52 -13.63 -6.47
N GLY A 147 13.76 -13.14 -6.44
CA GLY A 147 14.69 -13.26 -7.58
C GLY A 147 14.92 -14.72 -8.02
N PRO A 148 15.39 -15.62 -7.13
CA PRO A 148 15.49 -17.04 -7.43
C PRO A 148 14.15 -17.70 -7.80
N LEU A 149 13.04 -17.23 -7.25
CA LEU A 149 11.70 -17.73 -7.59
C LEU A 149 11.33 -17.39 -9.04
N CYS A 150 11.59 -16.15 -9.49
CA CYS A 150 11.43 -15.74 -10.88
C CYS A 150 12.23 -16.60 -11.85
N ASN A 151 13.43 -17.02 -11.47
CA ASN A 151 14.26 -17.88 -12.33
C ASN A 151 13.70 -19.30 -12.48
N LYS A 152 13.00 -19.82 -11.46
CA LYS A 152 12.40 -21.17 -11.49
C LYS A 152 11.04 -21.19 -12.18
N VAL A 153 10.22 -20.17 -11.93
CA VAL A 153 8.80 -20.12 -12.31
C VAL A 153 8.55 -19.15 -13.49
N GLY A 154 9.53 -18.32 -13.85
CA GLY A 154 9.41 -17.30 -14.89
C GLY A 154 8.84 -15.99 -14.35
N TYR A 155 9.34 -14.87 -14.88
CA TYR A 155 8.93 -13.53 -14.48
C TYR A 155 7.43 -13.26 -14.67
N PRO A 156 6.78 -13.63 -15.80
CA PRO A 156 5.37 -13.31 -16.00
C PRO A 156 4.42 -13.95 -14.97
N LEU A 157 4.72 -15.18 -14.53
CA LEU A 157 3.91 -15.84 -13.51
C LEU A 157 4.10 -15.20 -12.13
N VAL A 158 5.33 -14.82 -11.78
CA VAL A 158 5.58 -14.14 -10.50
C VAL A 158 4.90 -12.77 -10.47
N LEU A 159 4.88 -12.04 -11.59
CA LEU A 159 4.14 -10.78 -11.73
C LEU A 159 2.63 -11.00 -11.50
N LEU A 160 2.04 -12.01 -12.15
CA LEU A 160 0.64 -12.39 -11.99
C LEU A 160 0.30 -12.79 -10.55
N VAL A 161 1.18 -13.54 -9.88
CA VAL A 161 1.03 -13.88 -8.46
C VAL A 161 1.05 -12.62 -7.60
N GLY A 162 1.96 -11.68 -7.86
CA GLY A 162 2.00 -10.38 -7.17
C GLY A 162 0.69 -9.61 -7.30
N ALA A 163 0.17 -9.47 -8.52
CA ALA A 163 -1.12 -8.83 -8.79
C ALA A 163 -2.31 -9.57 -8.15
N SER A 164 -2.26 -10.91 -8.09
CA SER A 164 -3.27 -11.71 -7.39
C SER A 164 -3.29 -11.42 -5.89
N LEU A 165 -2.12 -11.24 -5.27
CA LEU A 165 -2.01 -10.89 -3.85
C LEU A 165 -2.49 -9.45 -3.57
N PHE A 166 -2.29 -8.52 -4.51
CA PHE A 166 -2.93 -7.19 -4.43
C PHE A 166 -4.45 -7.29 -4.45
N PHE A 167 -5.01 -8.14 -5.30
CA PHE A 167 -6.44 -8.33 -5.38
C PHE A 167 -7.00 -8.91 -4.07
N ILE A 168 -6.40 -10.00 -3.59
CA ILE A 168 -6.81 -10.66 -2.34
C ILE A 168 -6.70 -9.69 -1.16
N SER A 169 -5.58 -8.99 -1.03
CA SER A 169 -5.40 -8.00 0.06
C SER A 169 -6.44 -6.88 -0.02
N SER A 170 -6.77 -6.38 -1.20
CA SER A 170 -7.81 -5.35 -1.40
C SER A 170 -9.20 -5.83 -0.94
N ILE A 171 -9.57 -7.08 -1.27
CA ILE A 171 -10.81 -7.67 -0.79
C ILE A 171 -10.82 -7.81 0.73
N VAL A 172 -9.72 -8.28 1.33
CA VAL A 172 -9.60 -8.36 2.79
C VAL A 172 -9.72 -6.97 3.42
N PHE A 173 -9.10 -5.93 2.84
CA PHE A 173 -9.27 -4.56 3.31
C PHE A 173 -10.72 -4.05 3.23
N ALA A 174 -11.50 -4.49 2.24
CA ALA A 174 -12.89 -4.08 2.10
C ALA A 174 -13.80 -4.66 3.19
N ILE A 175 -13.55 -5.91 3.59
CA ILE A 175 -14.36 -6.66 4.57
C ILE A 175 -13.82 -6.60 6.01
N ALA A 176 -12.59 -6.14 6.21
CA ALA A 176 -11.93 -6.16 7.51
C ALA A 176 -12.56 -5.14 8.49
N GLU A 177 -13.09 -5.67 9.60
CA GLU A 177 -13.68 -4.91 10.70
C GLU A 177 -12.77 -4.81 11.93
N SER A 178 -11.58 -5.45 11.90
CA SER A 178 -10.65 -5.49 13.02
C SER A 178 -9.20 -5.26 12.60
N TYR A 179 -8.32 -4.96 13.56
CA TYR A 179 -6.91 -4.63 13.32
C TYR A 179 -6.11 -5.77 12.68
N ILE A 180 -6.27 -7.00 13.17
CA ILE A 180 -5.48 -8.17 12.74
C ILE A 180 -5.63 -8.49 11.23
N PRO A 181 -6.83 -8.56 10.63
CA PRO A 181 -6.96 -8.81 9.20
C PRO A 181 -6.39 -7.67 8.35
N LEU A 182 -6.43 -6.41 8.80
CA LEU A 182 -5.77 -5.29 8.11
C LEU A 182 -4.25 -5.46 8.12
N PHE A 183 -3.69 -5.84 9.26
CA PHE A 183 -2.26 -6.10 9.42
C PHE A 183 -1.79 -7.27 8.51
N ILE A 184 -2.55 -8.37 8.49
CA ILE A 184 -2.26 -9.52 7.62
C ILE A 184 -2.38 -9.10 6.14
N ALA A 185 -3.43 -8.39 5.76
CA ALA A 185 -3.60 -7.91 4.40
C ALA A 185 -2.44 -7.01 3.95
N ARG A 186 -1.93 -6.11 4.82
CA ARG A 186 -0.74 -5.31 4.52
C ARG A 186 0.52 -6.14 4.39
N SER A 187 0.70 -7.12 5.24
CA SER A 187 1.83 -8.06 5.17
C SER A 187 1.82 -8.82 3.84
N VAL A 188 0.66 -9.35 3.43
CA VAL A 188 0.46 -10.03 2.14
C VAL A 188 0.77 -9.12 0.97
N GLN A 189 0.36 -7.85 1.05
CA GLN A 189 0.65 -6.84 0.03
C GLN A 189 2.16 -6.54 -0.08
N GLY A 190 2.92 -6.61 1.01
CA GLY A 190 4.39 -6.49 0.98
C GLY A 190 5.05 -7.58 0.15
N PHE A 191 4.57 -8.83 0.31
CA PHE A 191 5.05 -9.94 -0.52
C PHE A 191 4.63 -9.78 -1.99
N GLY A 192 3.37 -9.39 -2.25
CA GLY A 192 2.90 -9.11 -3.61
C GLY A 192 3.70 -8.01 -4.31
N SER A 193 4.10 -6.98 -3.57
CA SER A 193 4.92 -5.87 -4.06
C SER A 193 6.35 -6.26 -4.39
N ALA A 194 6.97 -7.10 -3.56
CA ALA A 194 8.27 -7.69 -3.89
C ALA A 194 8.20 -8.51 -5.19
N ALA A 195 7.19 -9.38 -5.30
CA ALA A 195 6.94 -10.19 -6.49
C ALA A 195 6.75 -9.34 -7.75
N ALA A 196 5.81 -8.38 -7.70
CA ALA A 196 5.47 -7.53 -8.82
C ALA A 196 6.62 -6.61 -9.25
N THR A 197 7.30 -5.95 -8.29
CA THR A 197 8.38 -5.02 -8.60
C THR A 197 9.56 -5.74 -9.24
N ILE A 198 10.02 -6.85 -8.66
CA ILE A 198 11.17 -7.59 -9.19
C ILE A 198 10.81 -8.18 -10.57
N ALA A 199 9.68 -8.88 -10.67
CA ALA A 199 9.28 -9.49 -11.93
C ALA A 199 9.03 -8.45 -13.04
N GLY A 200 8.31 -7.37 -12.72
CA GLY A 200 8.01 -6.30 -13.66
C GLY A 200 9.26 -5.58 -14.15
N MET A 201 10.14 -5.17 -13.24
CA MET A 201 11.38 -4.48 -13.61
C MET A 201 12.35 -5.39 -14.37
N SER A 202 12.38 -6.70 -14.08
CA SER A 202 13.13 -7.67 -14.87
C SER A 202 12.57 -7.86 -16.28
N ILE A 203 11.23 -7.88 -16.46
CA ILE A 203 10.60 -7.93 -17.78
C ILE A 203 10.98 -6.69 -18.60
N VAL A 204 10.93 -5.49 -18.00
CA VAL A 204 11.36 -4.25 -18.67
C VAL A 204 12.85 -4.31 -19.00
N ALA A 205 13.69 -4.75 -18.07
CA ALA A 205 15.14 -4.84 -18.27
C ALA A 205 15.51 -5.77 -19.45
N GLN A 206 14.81 -6.88 -19.61
CA GLN A 206 15.03 -7.82 -20.71
C GLN A 206 14.45 -7.33 -22.04
N SER A 207 13.36 -6.57 -22.01
CA SER A 207 12.73 -6.03 -23.21
C SER A 207 13.51 -4.88 -23.85
N TYR A 208 14.39 -4.24 -23.09
CA TYR A 208 15.23 -3.12 -23.53
C TYR A 208 16.71 -3.43 -23.25
N PRO A 209 17.41 -4.10 -24.18
CA PRO A 209 18.82 -4.46 -23.99
C PRO A 209 19.78 -3.26 -24.08
N ASP A 210 19.40 -2.20 -24.79
CA ASP A 210 20.18 -0.97 -24.89
C ASP A 210 20.17 -0.18 -23.58
N ASP A 211 21.34 0.22 -23.07
CA ASP A 211 21.45 0.93 -21.78
C ASP A 211 20.67 2.25 -21.74
N CYS A 212 20.59 2.98 -22.86
CA CYS A 212 19.89 4.24 -22.96
C CYS A 212 18.37 4.01 -22.99
N GLY A 213 17.92 3.09 -23.85
CA GLY A 213 16.52 2.66 -23.92
C GLY A 213 16.00 2.09 -22.60
N ARG A 214 16.82 1.27 -21.93
CA ARG A 214 16.52 0.63 -20.64
C ARG A 214 16.33 1.64 -19.53
N SER A 215 17.24 2.59 -19.37
CA SER A 215 17.13 3.61 -18.32
C SER A 215 15.87 4.46 -18.50
N ARG A 216 15.51 4.81 -19.74
CA ARG A 216 14.27 5.54 -20.04
C ARG A 216 13.02 4.69 -19.76
N ALA A 217 13.03 3.43 -20.19
CA ALA A 217 11.90 2.52 -19.97
C ALA A 217 11.68 2.25 -18.48
N MET A 218 12.75 2.04 -17.70
CA MET A 218 12.67 1.91 -16.24
C MET A 218 12.12 3.17 -15.58
N GLY A 219 12.54 4.37 -16.05
CA GLY A 219 11.99 5.63 -15.57
C GLY A 219 10.49 5.76 -15.84
N ILE A 220 10.02 5.39 -17.04
CA ILE A 220 8.59 5.35 -17.37
C ILE A 220 7.86 4.35 -16.48
N ALA A 221 8.38 3.13 -16.30
CA ALA A 221 7.80 2.11 -15.44
C ALA A 221 7.65 2.57 -13.99
N MET A 222 8.66 3.26 -13.44
CA MET A 222 8.60 3.90 -12.12
C MET A 222 7.67 5.12 -12.11
N GLY A 223 7.46 5.79 -13.24
CA GLY A 223 6.43 6.81 -13.41
C GLY A 223 5.02 6.28 -13.11
N GLY A 224 4.78 4.97 -13.30
CA GLY A 224 3.56 4.30 -12.86
C GLY A 224 3.40 4.36 -11.34
N ALA A 225 4.46 4.04 -10.60
CA ALA A 225 4.49 4.17 -9.14
C ALA A 225 4.19 5.61 -8.70
N ALA A 226 4.88 6.58 -9.30
CA ALA A 226 4.67 7.99 -8.99
C ALA A 226 3.23 8.46 -9.27
N PHE A 227 2.64 8.00 -10.37
CA PHE A 227 1.25 8.28 -10.69
C PHE A 227 0.27 7.61 -9.71
N GLY A 228 0.58 6.39 -9.26
CA GLY A 228 -0.18 5.71 -8.22
C GLY A 228 -0.21 6.48 -6.90
N ILE A 229 0.95 7.03 -6.47
CA ILE A 229 1.05 7.90 -5.30
C ILE A 229 0.23 9.19 -5.48
N LEU A 230 0.38 9.85 -6.64
CA LEU A 230 -0.33 11.08 -7.00
C LEU A 230 -1.84 10.94 -6.93
N VAL A 231 -2.38 9.84 -7.45
CA VAL A 231 -3.83 9.58 -7.42
C VAL A 231 -4.26 9.02 -6.07
N GLY A 232 -3.40 8.27 -5.39
CA GLY A 232 -3.82 7.46 -4.26
C GLY A 232 -4.06 8.21 -2.96
N TYR A 233 -3.29 9.25 -2.64
CA TYR A 233 -3.59 10.07 -1.45
C TYR A 233 -4.94 10.80 -1.57
N PRO A 234 -5.25 11.53 -2.65
CA PRO A 234 -6.56 12.16 -2.82
C PRO A 234 -7.68 11.13 -2.92
N PHE A 235 -7.46 10.03 -3.65
CA PHE A 235 -8.46 8.98 -3.80
C PHE A 235 -8.84 8.36 -2.44
N GLY A 236 -7.86 7.99 -1.62
CA GLY A 236 -8.10 7.36 -0.32
C GLY A 236 -8.85 8.28 0.64
N SER A 237 -8.43 9.55 0.72
CA SER A 237 -9.04 10.56 1.59
C SER A 237 -10.47 10.93 1.14
N PHE A 238 -10.69 11.11 -0.15
CA PHE A 238 -12.01 11.41 -0.71
C PHE A 238 -12.99 10.24 -0.55
N THR A 239 -12.61 9.04 -1.01
CA THR A 239 -13.53 7.88 -1.01
C THR A 239 -13.93 7.45 0.39
N TYR A 240 -13.03 7.55 1.37
CA TYR A 240 -13.35 7.22 2.75
C TYR A 240 -14.35 8.21 3.37
N THR A 241 -14.21 9.51 3.07
CA THR A 241 -15.09 10.55 3.60
C THR A 241 -16.52 10.43 3.05
N PHE A 242 -16.67 10.14 1.75
CA PHE A 242 -17.98 10.19 1.08
C PHE A 242 -18.66 8.82 0.92
N VAL A 243 -17.88 7.75 0.73
CA VAL A 243 -18.40 6.44 0.31
C VAL A 243 -17.99 5.31 1.27
N GLY A 244 -17.11 5.62 2.22
CA GLY A 244 -16.63 4.70 3.25
C GLY A 244 -15.53 3.75 2.78
N LYS A 245 -14.89 3.11 3.76
CA LYS A 245 -13.77 2.17 3.59
C LYS A 245 -14.06 1.04 2.60
N THR A 246 -15.20 0.36 2.75
CA THR A 246 -15.52 -0.84 1.97
C THR A 246 -15.57 -0.53 0.48
N VAL A 247 -16.24 0.56 0.08
CA VAL A 247 -16.36 0.92 -1.34
C VAL A 247 -15.03 1.41 -1.90
N ALA A 248 -14.24 2.16 -1.12
CA ALA A 248 -12.89 2.58 -1.53
C ALA A 248 -12.01 1.40 -1.95
N PHE A 249 -11.94 0.36 -1.11
CA PHE A 249 -11.14 -0.83 -1.39
C PHE A 249 -11.75 -1.74 -2.48
N LEU A 250 -13.07 -1.76 -2.65
CA LEU A 250 -13.71 -2.47 -3.77
C LEU A 250 -13.42 -1.82 -5.12
N ILE A 251 -13.39 -0.50 -5.20
CA ILE A 251 -12.99 0.23 -6.42
C ILE A 251 -11.54 -0.14 -6.77
N ILE A 252 -10.63 -0.09 -5.78
CA ILE A 252 -9.24 -0.49 -5.99
C ILE A 252 -9.14 -1.96 -6.41
N ALA A 253 -9.89 -2.87 -5.77
CA ALA A 253 -9.93 -4.28 -6.17
C ALA A 253 -10.41 -4.46 -7.62
N GLY A 254 -11.36 -3.64 -8.09
CA GLY A 254 -11.77 -3.59 -9.48
C GLY A 254 -10.65 -3.17 -10.43
N VAL A 255 -9.88 -2.14 -10.08
CA VAL A 255 -8.71 -1.70 -10.87
C VAL A 255 -7.62 -2.80 -10.89
N VAL A 256 -7.36 -3.44 -9.75
CA VAL A 256 -6.41 -4.57 -9.67
C VAL A 256 -6.89 -5.75 -10.52
N LEU A 257 -8.19 -6.03 -10.54
CA LEU A 257 -8.76 -7.10 -11.35
C LEU A 257 -8.61 -6.82 -12.85
N LEU A 258 -8.71 -5.54 -13.27
CA LEU A 258 -8.43 -5.13 -14.64
C LEU A 258 -6.96 -5.33 -14.99
N ASP A 259 -6.03 -4.92 -14.13
CA ASP A 259 -4.58 -5.17 -14.29
C ASP A 259 -4.28 -6.68 -14.39
N LEU A 260 -4.86 -7.49 -13.50
CA LEU A 260 -4.76 -8.95 -13.52
C LEU A 260 -5.31 -9.54 -14.83
N GLY A 261 -6.43 -9.02 -15.33
CA GLY A 261 -7.02 -9.41 -16.60
C GLY A 261 -6.11 -9.09 -17.79
N MET A 262 -5.49 -7.90 -17.80
CA MET A 262 -4.51 -7.49 -18.80
C MET A 262 -3.27 -8.40 -18.78
N GLN A 263 -2.71 -8.67 -17.59
CA GLN A 263 -1.58 -9.58 -17.42
C GLN A 263 -1.91 -11.00 -17.88
N TRP A 264 -3.07 -11.51 -17.48
CA TRP A 264 -3.53 -12.83 -17.89
C TRP A 264 -3.72 -12.94 -19.40
N PHE A 265 -4.27 -11.90 -20.02
CA PHE A 265 -4.47 -11.86 -21.47
C PHE A 265 -3.14 -11.90 -22.22
N VAL A 266 -2.15 -11.11 -21.80
CA VAL A 266 -0.85 -10.99 -22.50
C VAL A 266 0.10 -12.15 -22.19
N PHE A 267 0.20 -12.55 -20.93
CA PHE A 267 1.14 -13.59 -20.52
C PHE A 267 0.54 -14.99 -20.54
N GLY A 268 -0.75 -15.14 -20.20
CA GLY A 268 -1.36 -16.43 -19.91
C GLY A 268 -0.65 -17.19 -18.77
N LEU A 269 -1.09 -18.42 -18.50
CA LEU A 269 -0.46 -19.32 -17.52
C LEU A 269 0.86 -19.95 -18.03
N GLN A 270 1.46 -19.42 -19.08
CA GLN A 270 2.55 -20.11 -19.76
C GLN A 270 3.89 -19.81 -19.08
N ASN A 271 4.48 -20.85 -18.49
CA ASN A 271 5.86 -20.86 -18.01
C ASN A 271 6.82 -20.64 -19.19
N ARG A 272 7.20 -19.38 -19.47
CA ARG A 272 8.37 -19.14 -20.30
C ARG A 272 9.59 -19.46 -19.43
N LYS A 273 10.21 -20.62 -19.65
CA LYS A 273 11.61 -20.84 -19.26
C LYS A 273 12.45 -19.93 -20.16
N GLU A 274 12.56 -18.65 -19.81
CA GLU A 274 13.55 -17.78 -20.43
C GLU A 274 14.94 -18.34 -20.12
N SER A 275 15.84 -18.24 -21.11
CA SER A 275 17.19 -18.79 -21.07
C SER A 275 17.84 -18.49 -19.72
N GLN A 276 18.19 -19.55 -19.00
CA GLN A 276 18.91 -19.48 -17.74
C GLN A 276 20.27 -18.83 -17.99
N GLY A 277 20.35 -17.50 -17.92
CA GLY A 277 21.63 -16.84 -17.69
C GLY A 277 22.19 -17.32 -16.36
N GLU A 278 23.51 -17.45 -16.26
CA GLU A 278 24.15 -17.79 -14.99
C GLU A 278 23.67 -16.83 -13.89
N VAL A 279 23.05 -17.40 -12.86
CA VAL A 279 22.49 -16.61 -11.76
C VAL A 279 23.67 -16.03 -11.00
N THR A 280 23.78 -14.70 -11.00
CA THR A 280 24.79 -14.03 -10.18
C THR A 280 24.39 -14.21 -8.72
N PRO A 281 25.24 -14.82 -7.86
CA PRO A 281 24.89 -15.03 -6.47
C PRO A 281 24.63 -13.69 -5.79
N LEU A 282 23.60 -13.61 -4.94
CA LEU A 282 23.30 -12.39 -4.17
C LEU A 282 24.52 -11.92 -3.35
N GLN A 283 25.34 -12.87 -2.88
CA GLN A 283 26.58 -12.57 -2.15
C GLN A 283 27.62 -11.82 -3.00
N VAL A 284 27.63 -12.02 -4.33
CA VAL A 284 28.52 -11.30 -5.25
C VAL A 284 28.01 -9.88 -5.43
N LEU A 285 26.70 -9.72 -5.65
CA LEU A 285 26.05 -8.41 -5.77
C LEU A 285 26.19 -7.58 -4.49
N LEU A 286 26.04 -8.20 -3.31
CA LEU A 286 26.21 -7.55 -2.01
C LEU A 286 27.67 -7.18 -1.68
N LYS A 287 28.65 -7.71 -2.41
CA LYS A 287 30.06 -7.31 -2.26
C LYS A 287 30.46 -6.18 -3.21
N ASP A 288 29.61 -5.86 -4.19
CA ASP A 288 29.90 -4.80 -5.14
C ASP A 288 29.77 -3.42 -4.46
N ARG A 289 30.89 -2.67 -4.45
CA ARG A 289 30.98 -1.35 -3.83
C ARG A 289 29.99 -0.35 -4.42
N TYR A 290 29.74 -0.39 -5.73
CA TYR A 290 28.82 0.54 -6.38
C TYR A 290 27.37 0.25 -6.01
N ILE A 291 27.01 -1.04 -5.90
CA ILE A 291 25.66 -1.46 -5.49
C ILE A 291 25.42 -1.06 -4.04
N ILE A 292 26.36 -1.30 -3.13
CA ILE A 292 26.23 -0.91 -1.71
C ILE A 292 26.06 0.60 -1.56
N ILE A 293 26.88 1.40 -2.27
CA ILE A 293 26.79 2.87 -2.21
C ILE A 293 25.44 3.34 -2.76
N ALA A 294 24.98 2.79 -3.89
CA ALA A 294 23.69 3.15 -4.48
C ALA A 294 22.52 2.75 -3.57
N SER A 295 22.51 1.53 -3.02
CA SER A 295 21.46 1.08 -2.11
C SER A 295 21.45 1.89 -0.80
N GLY A 296 22.63 2.24 -0.28
CA GLY A 296 22.74 3.09 0.92
C GLY A 296 22.20 4.50 0.67
N ALA A 297 22.51 5.09 -0.48
CA ALA A 297 21.98 6.40 -0.88
C ALA A 297 20.46 6.38 -1.08
N ILE A 298 19.93 5.34 -1.72
CA ILE A 298 18.48 5.16 -1.88
C ILE A 298 17.82 4.99 -0.51
N MET A 299 18.38 4.15 0.37
CA MET A 299 17.86 3.92 1.72
C MET A 299 17.81 5.21 2.54
N LEU A 300 18.89 5.99 2.57
CA LEU A 300 18.92 7.25 3.31
C LEU A 300 17.91 8.27 2.77
N THR A 301 17.79 8.41 1.45
CA THR A 301 16.85 9.37 0.86
C THR A 301 15.38 8.94 1.03
N THR A 302 15.07 7.65 0.90
CA THR A 302 13.71 7.13 1.12
C THR A 302 13.33 7.05 2.59
N MET A 303 14.27 6.87 3.52
CA MET A 303 13.98 6.91 4.95
C MET A 303 13.41 8.27 5.37
N SER A 304 13.97 9.37 4.89
CA SER A 304 13.45 10.72 5.15
C SER A 304 11.99 10.86 4.71
N MET A 305 11.65 10.40 3.50
CA MET A 305 10.27 10.45 3.00
C MET A 305 9.33 9.50 3.77
N SER A 306 9.81 8.30 4.12
CA SER A 306 9.01 7.29 4.84
C SER A 306 8.60 7.74 6.24
N VAL A 307 9.39 8.62 6.88
CA VAL A 307 9.04 9.21 8.19
C VAL A 307 7.94 10.26 8.04
N LEU A 308 7.96 11.04 6.95
CA LEU A 308 6.98 12.11 6.71
C LEU A 308 5.58 11.56 6.41
N GLU A 309 5.49 10.48 5.64
CA GLU A 309 4.22 9.90 5.17
C GLU A 309 3.21 9.58 6.30
N PRO A 310 3.57 8.90 7.41
CA PRO A 310 2.66 8.70 8.54
C PRO A 310 2.60 9.90 9.50
N THR A 311 3.66 10.70 9.62
CA THR A 311 3.76 11.76 10.64
C THR A 311 2.98 13.01 10.24
N VAL A 312 3.02 13.40 8.96
CA VAL A 312 2.35 14.60 8.46
C VAL A 312 0.84 14.56 8.68
N PRO A 313 0.10 13.47 8.34
CA PRO A 313 -1.34 13.42 8.56
C PRO A 313 -1.70 13.49 10.04
N LEU A 314 -0.94 12.79 10.90
CA LEU A 314 -1.15 12.79 12.35
C LEU A 314 -0.91 14.18 12.95
N TRP A 315 0.15 14.87 12.51
CA TRP A 315 0.45 16.22 12.95
C TRP A 315 -0.64 17.21 12.50
N VAL A 316 -1.07 17.14 11.24
CA VAL A 316 -2.12 18.02 10.71
C VAL A 316 -3.43 17.81 11.45
N MET A 317 -3.86 16.56 11.69
CA MET A 317 -5.07 16.28 12.48
C MET A 317 -5.01 16.84 13.91
N GLY A 318 -3.81 16.91 14.50
CA GLY A 318 -3.62 17.38 15.88
C GLY A 318 -3.55 18.91 16.01
N PHE A 319 -2.99 19.60 15.02
CA PHE A 319 -2.70 21.04 15.11
C PHE A 319 -3.58 21.92 14.22
N MET A 320 -4.04 21.40 13.08
CA MET A 320 -4.90 22.12 12.16
C MET A 320 -6.27 21.44 12.12
N HIS A 321 -7.34 22.17 12.40
CA HIS A 321 -8.71 21.66 12.33
C HIS A 321 -9.16 21.52 10.86
N VAL A 322 -8.49 20.65 10.12
CA VAL A 322 -8.65 20.43 8.67
C VAL A 322 -9.77 19.42 8.41
N GLU A 323 -10.53 19.59 7.33
CA GLU A 323 -11.53 18.60 6.94
C GLU A 323 -10.89 17.27 6.48
N ASN A 324 -11.60 16.15 6.70
CA ASN A 324 -11.07 14.80 6.48
C ASN A 324 -10.61 14.51 5.03
N TRP A 325 -11.14 15.23 4.04
CA TRP A 325 -10.82 15.06 2.62
C TRP A 325 -9.59 15.87 2.17
N GLU A 326 -9.24 16.94 2.90
CA GLU A 326 -8.09 17.80 2.58
C GLU A 326 -6.77 17.14 3.00
N LEU A 327 -6.81 16.16 3.90
CA LEU A 327 -5.64 15.41 4.36
C LEU A 327 -4.89 14.72 3.20
N GLY A 328 -5.61 14.19 2.22
CA GLY A 328 -4.99 13.59 1.03
C GLY A 328 -4.37 14.60 0.08
N LEU A 329 -4.82 15.86 0.11
CA LEU A 329 -4.33 16.91 -0.80
C LEU A 329 -2.96 17.45 -0.41
N ILE A 330 -2.57 17.31 0.86
CA ILE A 330 -1.28 17.78 1.39
C ILE A 330 -0.11 17.12 0.65
N PHE A 331 -0.28 15.88 0.18
CA PHE A 331 0.75 15.14 -0.55
C PHE A 331 0.78 15.42 -2.05
N LEU A 332 -0.10 16.26 -2.59
CA LEU A 332 -0.11 16.57 -4.02
C LEU A 332 1.20 17.22 -4.51
N PRO A 333 1.77 18.24 -3.83
CA PRO A 333 3.02 18.84 -4.28
C PRO A 333 4.17 17.84 -4.36
N ASP A 334 4.28 16.98 -3.35
CA ASP A 334 5.26 15.89 -3.30
C ASP A 334 5.06 14.91 -4.47
N SER A 335 3.82 14.44 -4.65
CA SER A 335 3.50 13.45 -5.67
C SER A 335 3.67 13.98 -7.10
N VAL A 336 3.32 15.25 -7.34
CA VAL A 336 3.55 15.92 -8.63
C VAL A 336 5.05 16.04 -8.89
N GLY A 337 5.83 16.44 -7.88
CA GLY A 337 7.28 16.49 -7.95
C GLY A 337 7.90 15.14 -8.29
N TYR A 338 7.43 14.07 -7.63
CA TYR A 338 7.88 12.70 -7.88
C TYR A 338 7.52 12.21 -9.29
N PHE A 339 6.31 12.51 -9.77
CA PHE A 339 5.87 12.15 -11.12
C PHE A 339 6.65 12.88 -12.22
N VAL A 340 6.86 14.19 -12.07
CA VAL A 340 7.70 14.97 -12.99
C VAL A 340 9.14 14.46 -12.94
N GLY A 341 9.65 14.22 -11.74
CA GLY A 341 11.02 13.74 -11.53
C GLY A 341 11.29 12.41 -12.22
N THR A 342 10.47 11.39 -11.99
CA THR A 342 10.65 10.04 -12.58
C THR A 342 10.64 10.05 -14.11
N ASN A 343 9.89 10.96 -14.74
CA ASN A 343 9.83 11.09 -16.19
C ASN A 343 10.93 12.00 -16.78
N CYS A 344 11.38 13.04 -16.07
CA CYS A 344 12.34 14.02 -16.57
C CYS A 344 13.80 13.72 -16.20
N PHE A 345 14.08 13.14 -15.03
CA PHE A 345 15.46 12.95 -14.56
C PHE A 345 16.27 11.98 -15.42
N GLY A 346 15.62 11.07 -16.17
CA GLY A 346 16.32 10.26 -17.17
C GLY A 346 16.97 11.09 -18.29
N VAL A 347 16.43 12.27 -18.61
CA VAL A 347 17.03 13.19 -19.58
C VAL A 347 18.09 14.07 -18.90
N VAL A 348 17.77 14.62 -17.73
CA VAL A 348 18.67 15.52 -16.98
C VAL A 348 19.96 14.81 -16.56
N ALA A 349 19.86 13.58 -16.06
CA ALA A 349 21.01 12.77 -15.65
C ALA A 349 21.94 12.41 -16.81
N ARG A 350 21.48 12.50 -18.07
CA ARG A 350 22.34 12.32 -19.25
C ARG A 350 23.18 13.56 -19.54
N ASN A 351 22.62 14.76 -19.37
CA ASN A 351 23.31 16.01 -19.70
C ASN A 351 24.32 16.41 -18.64
N ILE A 352 23.97 16.26 -17.36
CA ILE A 352 24.79 16.72 -16.21
C ILE A 352 25.68 15.58 -15.67
N GLY A 353 25.42 14.34 -16.09
CA GLY A 353 26.04 13.14 -15.56
C GLY A 353 25.29 12.58 -14.34
N ARG A 354 25.15 11.25 -14.28
CA ARG A 354 24.34 10.55 -13.26
C ARG A 354 24.80 10.86 -11.83
N ALA A 355 26.11 10.82 -11.57
CA ALA A 355 26.66 11.03 -10.24
C ALA A 355 26.44 12.46 -9.72
N MET A 356 26.63 13.47 -10.58
CA MET A 356 26.40 14.88 -10.22
C MET A 356 24.93 15.14 -9.98
N CYS A 357 24.04 14.61 -10.83
CA CYS A 357 22.60 14.70 -10.64
C CYS A 357 22.19 14.13 -9.28
N THR A 358 22.66 12.93 -8.93
CA THR A 358 22.33 12.30 -7.64
C THR A 358 22.86 13.11 -6.46
N LEU A 359 24.09 13.64 -6.54
CA LEU A 359 24.68 14.48 -5.48
C LEU A 359 23.84 15.75 -5.24
N CYS A 360 23.47 16.46 -6.31
CA CYS A 360 22.62 17.65 -6.22
C CYS A 360 21.27 17.33 -5.59
N CYS A 361 20.61 16.23 -5.98
CA CYS A 361 19.35 15.80 -5.40
C CYS A 361 19.49 15.48 -3.90
N MET A 362 20.55 14.76 -3.50
CA MET A 362 20.79 14.45 -2.09
C MET A 362 21.02 15.71 -1.24
N LEU A 363 21.80 16.68 -1.74
CA LEU A 363 22.01 17.96 -1.07
C LEU A 363 20.72 18.77 -0.94
N MET A 364 19.88 18.78 -1.99
CA MET A 364 18.59 19.45 -1.97
C MET A 364 17.66 18.84 -0.93
N ILE A 365 17.56 17.49 -0.89
CA ILE A 365 16.76 16.79 0.13
C ILE A 365 17.27 17.13 1.53
N ALA A 366 18.59 17.12 1.75
CA ALA A 366 19.16 17.45 3.05
C ALA A 366 18.83 18.89 3.50
N LEU A 367 18.90 19.87 2.58
CA LEU A 367 18.50 21.25 2.87
C LEU A 367 17.00 21.37 3.18
N CYS A 368 16.15 20.69 2.41
CA CYS A 368 14.71 20.69 2.64
C CYS A 368 14.31 20.09 4.00
N GLN A 369 15.10 19.15 4.55
CA GLN A 369 14.83 18.53 5.86
C GLN A 369 15.29 19.41 7.04
N ILE A 370 16.09 20.45 6.79
CA ILE A 370 16.52 21.40 7.83
C ILE A 370 15.46 22.50 8.04
N CYS A 371 14.73 22.85 6.98
CA CYS A 371 13.61 23.79 7.01
C CYS A 371 12.35 23.13 7.58
#